data_AF-A0AAD4TGS7-F1
#
_entry.id   AF-A0AAD4TGS7-F1
#
_cell.length_a   1.000
_cell.length_b   1.000
_cell.length_c   1.000
_cell.angle_alpha   90.00
_cell.angle_beta   90.00
_cell.angle_gamma   90.00
#
_symmetry.space_group_name_H-M   'P 1'
#
loop_
_entity.id
_entity.type
_entity.pdbx_description
1 polymer ?
#
loop_
_entity_poly.entity_id
_entity_poly.type
_entity_poly.pdbx_seq_one_letter_code
_entity_poly.pdbx_strand_id
1 'polypeptide(L)'
;MAAAPIEMGNSFVLLVDLEGKNIWHDEIKIMVEGDKTVIIRYDGGGSNKFDWHQERFDLPLNAYLDAISAVSHNGTLLVSVGKIIPSNTERTINVVKGEPES
;
A
#
# COMPACT_ATOMS: atom_id res chain seq x y z
N MET A 1 4.02 0.85 18.26
CA MET A 1 3.67 -0.23 17.32
C MET A 1 2.73 0.39 16.31
N ALA A 2 3.05 0.36 15.01
CA ALA A 2 2.16 0.89 13.98
C ALA A 2 0.87 0.06 13.94
N ALA A 3 -0.26 0.70 13.58
CA ALA A 3 -1.54 0.00 13.50
C ALA A 3 -1.50 -1.07 12.40
N ALA A 4 -2.22 -2.17 12.59
CA ALA A 4 -2.35 -3.18 11.54
C ALA A 4 -3.13 -2.59 10.34
N PRO A 5 -2.78 -2.97 9.10
CA PRO A 5 -3.55 -2.61 7.91
C PRO A 5 -5.01 -3.07 8.05
N ILE A 6 -5.95 -2.19 7.69
CA ILE A 6 -7.37 -2.54 7.63
C ILE A 6 -7.63 -3.25 6.31
N GLU A 7 -8.12 -4.48 6.38
CA GLU A 7 -8.45 -5.25 5.20
C GLU A 7 -9.84 -4.86 4.66
N MET A 8 -9.89 -4.30 3.45
CA MET A 8 -11.12 -4.06 2.68
C MET A 8 -11.26 -5.11 1.59
N GLY A 9 -12.41 -5.22 0.92
CA GLY A 9 -12.65 -6.26 -0.10
C GLY A 9 -11.54 -6.32 -1.16
N ASN A 10 -11.20 -5.17 -1.75
CA ASN A 10 -10.26 -5.07 -2.88
C ASN A 10 -8.97 -4.31 -2.56
N SER A 11 -8.76 -3.93 -1.30
CA SER A 11 -7.60 -3.12 -0.89
C SER A 11 -7.24 -3.34 0.57
N PHE A 12 -6.02 -2.96 0.93
CA PHE A 12 -5.57 -2.74 2.31
C PHE A 12 -5.52 -1.25 2.55
N VAL A 13 -6.07 -0.80 3.67
CA VAL A 13 -6.11 0.62 4.05
C VAL A 13 -5.25 0.82 5.29
N LEU A 14 -4.27 1.70 5.18
CA LEU A 14 -3.43 2.17 6.27
C LEU A 14 -3.95 3.54 6.69
N LEU A 15 -4.22 3.70 7.98
CA LEU A 15 -4.62 4.97 8.56
C LEU A 15 -3.48 5.46 9.44
N VAL A 16 -3.01 6.67 9.15
CA VAL A 16 -2.02 7.36 9.98
C VAL A 16 -2.65 8.63 10.50
N ASP A 17 -2.70 8.73 11.83
CA ASP A 17 -3.15 9.94 12.51
C ASP A 17 -2.03 11.00 12.47
N LEU A 18 -2.32 12.10 11.80
CA LEU A 18 -1.46 13.27 11.67
C LEU A 18 -2.09 14.48 12.40
N GLU A 19 -3.17 14.28 13.16
CA GLU A 19 -3.85 15.36 13.88
C GLU A 19 -2.89 16.00 14.89
N GLY A 20 -2.90 17.33 14.95
CA GLY A 20 -1.99 18.10 15.81
C GLY A 20 -0.54 18.14 15.33
N LYS A 21 -0.19 17.44 14.24
CA LYS A 21 1.14 17.53 13.61
C LYS A 21 1.09 18.61 12.51
N ASN A 22 2.04 19.53 12.55
CA ASN A 22 2.10 20.65 11.62
C ASN A 22 2.78 20.22 10.30
N ILE A 23 2.18 19.27 9.60
CA ILE A 23 2.77 18.58 8.44
C ILE A 23 2.23 19.19 7.15
N TRP A 24 3.12 19.72 6.31
CA TRP A 24 2.78 20.19 4.99
C TRP A 24 2.76 19.00 4.01
N HIS A 25 1.95 19.08 2.95
CA HIS A 25 1.72 17.92 2.06
C HIS A 25 3.00 17.42 1.37
N ASP A 26 4.01 18.29 1.21
CA ASP A 26 5.31 17.99 0.62
C ASP A 26 6.25 17.22 1.58
N GLU A 27 5.88 17.09 2.85
CA GLU A 27 6.71 16.49 3.90
C GLU A 27 6.36 15.02 4.19
N ILE A 28 5.33 14.48 3.53
CA ILE A 28 4.94 13.08 3.65
C ILE A 28 5.55 12.29 2.50
N LYS A 29 6.33 11.26 2.82
CA LYS A 29 6.93 10.33 1.86
C LYS A 29 6.43 8.93 2.09
N ILE A 30 5.86 8.34 1.05
CA ILE A 30 5.44 6.94 1.04
C ILE A 30 6.45 6.18 0.19
N MET A 31 7.04 5.14 0.78
CA MET A 31 8.06 4.32 0.16
C MET A 31 7.67 2.86 0.32
N VAL A 32 8.20 2.01 -0.55
CA VAL A 32 8.05 0.57 -0.49
C VAL A 32 9.43 -0.02 -0.20
N GLU A 33 9.51 -0.87 0.82
CA GLU A 33 10.71 -1.61 1.21
C GLU A 33 10.49 -3.09 0.91
N GLY A 34 11.29 -3.63 -0.01
CA GLY A 34 11.14 -4.99 -0.52
C GLY A 34 9.80 -5.21 -1.20
N ASP A 35 9.21 -6.39 -0.99
CA ASP A 35 7.99 -6.83 -1.70
C ASP A 35 6.73 -6.80 -0.82
N LYS A 36 6.80 -6.25 0.40
CA LYS A 36 5.66 -6.33 1.34
C LYS A 36 5.54 -5.18 2.33
N THR A 37 6.52 -4.31 2.47
CA THR A 37 6.51 -3.32 3.55
C THR A 37 6.29 -1.93 2.98
N VAL A 38 5.21 -1.27 3.40
CA VAL A 38 4.98 0.15 3.11
C VAL A 38 5.53 0.98 4.25
N ILE A 39 6.30 2.01 3.90
CA ILE A 39 6.92 2.93 4.82
C ILE A 39 6.31 4.30 4.61
N ILE A 40 5.74 4.87 5.67
CA ILE A 40 5.23 6.23 5.68
C ILE A 40 6.17 7.06 6.56
N ARG A 41 6.84 8.03 5.96
CA ARG A 41 7.74 8.96 6.64
C ARG A 41 7.14 10.36 6.62
N TYR A 42 7.14 11.05 7.75
CA TYR A 42 6.61 12.41 7.87
C TYR A 42 7.37 13.21 8.94
N ASP A 43 7.32 14.53 8.84
CA ASP A 43 7.97 15.42 9.82
C ASP A 43 7.21 15.43 11.16
N GLY A 44 7.93 15.40 12.28
CA GLY A 44 7.36 15.39 13.62
C GLY A 44 6.90 16.75 14.15
N GLY A 45 7.13 17.83 13.40
CA GLY A 45 6.79 19.20 13.81
C GLY A 45 7.63 19.69 15.00
N GLY A 46 8.73 19.01 15.31
CA GLY A 46 9.65 19.40 16.37
C GLY A 46 10.49 20.62 15.96
N SER A 47 10.94 21.40 16.94
CA SER A 47 11.89 22.50 16.72
C SER A 47 13.25 22.06 16.12
N ASN A 48 13.47 20.74 16.03
CA ASN A 48 14.62 20.13 15.40
C ASN A 48 14.22 19.59 14.02
N LYS A 49 14.79 20.17 12.95
CA LYS A 49 14.58 19.79 11.52
C LYS A 49 14.97 18.35 11.14
N PHE A 50 15.31 17.52 12.12
CA PHE A 50 15.75 16.13 11.94
C PHE A 50 14.83 15.11 12.62
N ASP A 51 13.73 15.55 13.23
CA ASP A 51 12.77 14.66 13.88
C ASP A 51 11.78 14.09 12.86
N TRP A 52 12.24 13.10 12.10
CA TRP A 52 11.41 12.37 11.14
C TRP A 52 10.77 11.18 11.83
N HIS A 53 9.44 11.11 11.79
CA HIS A 53 8.73 9.89 12.14
C HIS A 53 8.66 8.96 10.95
N GLN A 54 8.72 7.67 11.26
CA GLN A 54 8.56 6.62 10.28
C GLN A 54 7.66 5.53 10.84
N GLU A 55 6.62 5.21 10.10
CA GLU A 55 5.74 4.07 10.36
C GLU A 55 5.92 3.03 9.27
N ARG A 56 6.08 1.78 9.71
CA ARG A 56 6.25 0.61 8.83
C ARG A 56 5.01 -0.26 8.93
N PHE A 57 4.46 -0.62 7.78
CA PHE A 57 3.29 -1.47 7.65
C PHE A 57 3.64 -2.67 6.79
N ASP A 58 3.70 -3.84 7.40
CA ASP A 58 3.84 -5.09 6.67
C ASP A 58 2.50 -5.50 6.08
N LEU A 59 2.46 -5.62 4.76
CA LEU A 59 1.30 -6.05 4.01
C LEU A 59 1.38 -7.54 3.69
N PRO A 60 0.23 -8.20 3.49
CA PRO A 60 0.20 -9.58 3.04
C PRO A 60 0.68 -9.72 1.58
N LEU A 61 1.05 -10.94 1.19
CA LEU A 61 1.63 -11.25 -0.13
C LEU A 61 0.71 -10.90 -1.32
N ASN A 62 -0.60 -10.86 -1.09
CA ASN A 62 -1.59 -10.49 -2.12
C ASN A 62 -1.79 -8.97 -2.24
N ALA A 63 -0.97 -8.14 -1.60
CA ALA A 63 -0.97 -6.70 -1.81
C ALA A 63 -0.34 -6.34 -3.16
N TYR A 64 -1.00 -5.44 -3.89
CA TYR A 64 -0.53 -4.91 -5.15
C TYR A 64 0.13 -3.54 -4.92
N LEU A 65 1.45 -3.55 -4.72
CA LEU A 65 2.23 -2.38 -4.31
C LEU A 65 2.38 -1.32 -5.41
N ASP A 66 2.17 -1.66 -6.68
CA ASP A 66 2.12 -0.66 -7.77
C ASP A 66 0.83 0.17 -7.75
N ALA A 67 -0.23 -0.32 -7.10
CA ALA A 67 -1.51 0.38 -6.97
C ALA A 67 -1.65 1.11 -5.62
N ILE A 68 -0.54 1.64 -5.09
CA ILE A 68 -0.58 2.48 -3.89
C ILE A 68 -1.15 3.85 -4.26
N SER A 69 -2.15 4.28 -3.50
CA SER A 69 -2.71 5.63 -3.55
C SER A 69 -2.79 6.19 -2.14
N ALA A 70 -2.65 7.50 -2.01
CA ALA A 70 -2.70 8.15 -0.71
C ALA A 70 -3.48 9.46 -0.79
N VAL A 71 -4.27 9.72 0.24
CA VAL A 71 -5.06 10.93 0.42
C VAL A 71 -4.90 11.39 1.86
N SER A 72 -4.52 12.65 2.06
CA SER A 72 -4.56 13.29 3.37
C SER A 72 -5.84 14.13 3.46
N HIS A 73 -6.63 13.92 4.52
CA HIS A 73 -7.86 14.67 4.75
C HIS A 73 -8.07 14.88 6.25
N ASN A 74 -8.31 16.13 6.67
CA ASN A 74 -8.57 16.52 8.06
C ASN A 74 -7.57 15.96 9.08
N GLY A 75 -6.27 15.98 8.76
CA GLY A 75 -5.23 15.47 9.67
C GLY A 75 -5.14 13.94 9.73
N THR A 76 -5.83 13.20 8.87
CA THR A 76 -5.63 11.76 8.71
C THR A 76 -5.06 11.47 7.32
N LEU A 77 -3.95 10.74 7.27
CA LEU A 77 -3.43 10.18 6.03
C LEU A 77 -4.01 8.78 5.82
N LEU A 78 -4.72 8.62 4.72
CA LEU A 78 -5.28 7.37 4.27
C LEU A 78 -4.46 6.85 3.09
N VAL A 79 -3.79 5.71 3.27
CA VAL A 79 -3.04 5.04 2.21
C VAL A 79 -3.78 3.77 1.83
N SER A 80 -4.22 3.68 0.58
CA SER A 80 -4.87 2.51 0.02
C SER A 80 -3.89 1.75 -0.85
N VAL A 81 -3.79 0.44 -0.62
CA VAL A 81 -2.99 -0.49 -1.43
C VAL A 81 -3.93 -1.49 -2.07
N GLY A 82 -3.92 -1.62 -3.39
CA GLY A 82 -4.77 -2.58 -4.08
C GLY A 82 -4.48 -4.03 -3.64
N LYS A 83 -5.46 -4.91 -3.81
CA LYS A 83 -5.25 -6.36 -3.71
C LYS A 83 -5.11 -6.99 -5.08
N ILE A 84 -4.19 -7.94 -5.20
CA ILE A 84 -4.14 -8.88 -6.31
C ILE A 84 -5.28 -9.86 -6.10
N ILE A 85 -6.45 -9.51 -6.62
CA ILE A 85 -7.57 -10.44 -6.71
C ILE A 85 -7.28 -11.29 -7.93
N PRO A 86 -7.06 -12.62 -7.79
CA PRO A 86 -7.00 -13.48 -8.95
C PRO A 86 -8.33 -13.31 -9.68
N SER A 87 -8.30 -12.62 -10.82
CA SER A 87 -9.46 -12.50 -11.69
C SER A 87 -9.85 -13.94 -12.03
N ASN A 88 -11.02 -14.36 -11.55
CA ASN A 88 -11.60 -15.69 -11.84
C ASN A 88 -12.08 -15.73 -13.30
N THR A 89 -11.23 -15.32 -14.22
CA THR A 89 -11.45 -15.41 -15.64
C THR A 89 -11.19 -16.87 -15.99
N GLU A 90 -12.22 -17.69 -15.93
CA GLU A 90 -12.20 -19.04 -16.50
C GLU A 90 -11.66 -18.93 -17.93
N ARG A 91 -10.41 -19.38 -18.13
CA ARG A 91 -9.82 -19.48 -19.45
C ARG A 91 -10.08 -20.90 -19.95
N THR A 92 -10.98 -21.04 -20.90
CA THR A 92 -11.14 -22.29 -21.65
C THR A 92 -9.88 -22.51 -22.49
N ILE A 93 -9.10 -23.54 -22.18
CA ILE A 93 -7.97 -23.95 -23.01
C ILE A 93 -8.48 -24.94 -24.06
N ASN A 94 -8.41 -24.55 -25.33
CA ASN A 94 -8.71 -25.45 -26.44
C ASN A 94 -7.53 -26.39 -26.65
N VAL A 95 -7.74 -27.68 -26.42
CA VAL A 95 -6.75 -28.72 -26.73
C VAL A 95 -6.93 -29.14 -28.18
N VAL A 96 -5.93 -28.84 -29.03
CA VAL A 96 -5.85 -29.38 -30.39
C VAL A 96 -5.15 -30.74 -30.35
N LYS A 97 -5.83 -31.76 -30.88
CA LYS A 97 -5.25 -33.09 -31.07
C LYS A 97 -4.33 -33.04 -32.29
N GLY A 98 -3.02 -33.20 -32.09
CA GLY A 98 -2.07 -33.36 -33.18
C GLY A 98 -2.28 -34.72 -33.85
N GLU A 99 -2.50 -34.72 -35.16
CA GLU A 99 -2.43 -35.95 -35.96
C GLU A 99 -0.94 -36.21 -36.27
N PRO A 100 -0.43 -37.43 -36.02
CA PRO A 100 0.94 -37.76 -36.42
C PRO A 100 1.02 -37.79 -37.95
N GLU A 101 1.87 -36.95 -38.52
CA GLU A 101 2.22 -37.01 -39.94
C GLU A 101 2.76 -38.41 -40.24
N SER A 102 2.12 -39.10 -41.18
CA SER A 102 2.48 -40.46 -41.63
C SER A 102 3.45 -40.43 -42.79
#